data_AF-A0A4R6F506-F1
#
_entry.id   AF-A0A4R6F506-F1
#
_cell.length_a   1.000
_cell.length_b   1.000
_cell.length_c   1.000
_cell.angle_alpha   90.00
_cell.angle_beta   90.00
_cell.angle_gamma   90.00
#
_symmetry.space_group_name_H-M   'P 1'
#
loop_
_entity.id
_entity.type
_entity.pdbx_description
1 polymer ?
#
loop_
_entity_poly.entity_id
_entity_poly.type
_entity_poly.pdbx_seq_one_letter_code
_entity_poly.pdbx_strand_id
1 'polypeptide(L)'
;MNPNLGRQALVAAALAGLATAGIPAAHAEANVQCYGIAKAGQNDCASKTGVHGCAGEAKVDNDKGDFKNVPKGTCEKTRWHGRYLTLSRCRPTGAHTRSSMTDHNLLASAPPGVGIGLRHAHYNDFLGATPAVDWVEVHSENYFGDGGYDLHVLGVVRRDLPVSLHGVGLGLGSPPPLDTAHLGRLKRLVERIEPAVVSEHLCWSATSAGHLNDLLPMPLTDAALERLCARIGEVQDTLRRPVLVENVSTYLRYRDDQYSETAFLAELSRRTGCGVLLDVNNLYVNQCNHGEDAVAAMHDLSPGMVGEIHLAGHCVTDVAVIDDHGSRVAPAVWTLYRYALDRFGKTPTLIEWDTDLPPLSVLLDEVRLTRQHRAERCASAATLAEGHGDDVAT
;
A
#
# COMPACT_ATOMS: atom_id res chain seq x y z
N MET A 1 -24.71 -48.45 27.14
CA MET A 1 -24.85 -49.26 25.91
C MET A 1 -25.35 -48.33 24.82
N ASN A 2 -24.61 -48.29 23.70
CA ASN A 2 -24.92 -47.64 22.41
C ASN A 2 -26.18 -48.30 21.77
N PRO A 3 -26.82 -47.85 20.64
CA PRO A 3 -26.34 -46.92 19.59
C PRO A 3 -27.40 -46.06 18.81
N ASN A 4 -26.88 -45.27 17.85
CA ASN A 4 -27.43 -44.94 16.51
C ASN A 4 -27.72 -43.48 16.12
N LEU A 5 -26.65 -42.87 15.59
CA LEU A 5 -26.59 -41.90 14.49
C LEU A 5 -27.53 -42.21 13.30
N GLY A 6 -28.01 -41.17 12.61
CA GLY A 6 -28.58 -41.31 11.26
C GLY A 6 -29.08 -40.02 10.60
N ARG A 7 -28.17 -39.25 9.97
CA ARG A 7 -28.29 -38.44 8.73
C ARG A 7 -29.68 -37.96 8.27
N GLN A 8 -29.80 -36.66 7.96
CA GLN A 8 -30.08 -36.19 6.58
C GLN A 8 -29.79 -34.68 6.43
N ALA A 9 -28.94 -34.38 5.45
CA ALA A 9 -28.57 -33.04 4.99
C ALA A 9 -29.58 -32.54 3.96
N LEU A 10 -29.96 -31.27 4.05
CA LEU A 10 -30.78 -30.57 3.04
C LEU A 10 -29.87 -29.89 2.02
N VAL A 11 -29.92 -30.40 0.78
CA VAL A 11 -29.37 -29.77 -0.42
C VAL A 11 -30.44 -28.83 -0.97
N ALA A 12 -30.11 -27.56 -1.18
CA ALA A 12 -30.92 -26.64 -1.97
C ALA A 12 -30.08 -26.11 -3.13
N ALA A 13 -30.33 -26.65 -4.33
CA ALA A 13 -29.84 -26.11 -5.60
C ALA A 13 -31.00 -25.35 -6.25
N ALA A 14 -30.78 -24.09 -6.65
CA ALA A 14 -31.67 -23.37 -7.55
C ALA A 14 -30.83 -22.57 -8.57
N LEU A 15 -30.75 -23.12 -9.79
CA LEU A 15 -30.34 -22.43 -11.00
C LEU A 15 -31.55 -21.70 -11.58
N ALA A 16 -31.40 -20.42 -11.89
CA ALA A 16 -32.29 -19.70 -12.79
C ALA A 16 -31.45 -18.82 -13.71
N GLY A 17 -31.29 -19.26 -14.96
CA GLY A 17 -30.78 -18.42 -16.04
C GLY A 17 -31.93 -17.66 -16.72
N LEU A 18 -31.67 -16.44 -17.19
CA LEU A 18 -32.47 -15.80 -18.21
C LEU A 18 -31.62 -14.95 -19.17
N ALA A 19 -32.09 -14.93 -20.42
CA ALA A 19 -31.41 -14.61 -21.67
C ALA A 19 -30.86 -13.18 -21.84
N THR A 20 -29.77 -13.11 -22.58
CA THR A 20 -29.20 -11.91 -23.21
C THR A 20 -29.99 -11.48 -24.44
N ALA A 21 -30.39 -10.21 -24.50
CA ALA A 21 -30.72 -9.51 -25.75
C ALA A 21 -29.72 -8.36 -25.94
N GLY A 22 -28.87 -8.47 -26.97
CA GLY A 22 -27.85 -7.48 -27.29
C GLY A 22 -28.42 -6.26 -28.01
N ILE A 23 -28.07 -5.07 -27.51
CA ILE A 23 -28.17 -3.81 -28.25
C ILE A 23 -26.74 -3.49 -28.74
N PRO A 24 -26.52 -3.14 -30.02
CA PRO A 24 -25.20 -2.71 -30.46
C PRO A 24 -24.91 -1.34 -29.83
N ALA A 25 -23.96 -1.29 -28.90
CA ALA A 25 -23.38 -0.04 -28.46
C ALA A 25 -22.60 0.57 -29.65
N ALA A 26 -23.02 1.76 -30.09
CA ALA A 26 -22.20 2.57 -30.96
C ALA A 26 -20.85 2.82 -30.24
N HIS A 27 -19.75 2.38 -30.84
CA HIS A 27 -18.41 2.66 -30.34
C HIS A 27 -18.18 4.18 -30.34
N ALA A 28 -18.31 4.82 -29.17
CA ALA A 28 -17.76 6.15 -28.98
C ALA A 28 -16.23 6.01 -29.02
N GLU A 29 -15.60 6.51 -30.08
CA GLU A 29 -14.15 6.54 -30.17
C GLU A 29 -13.58 7.36 -29.01
N ALA A 30 -12.58 6.81 -28.31
CA ALA A 30 -11.96 7.47 -27.17
C ALA A 30 -11.27 8.78 -27.59
N ASN A 31 -11.52 9.86 -26.85
CA ASN A 31 -10.75 11.10 -26.98
C ASN A 31 -9.37 10.95 -26.32
N VAL A 32 -8.36 11.61 -26.90
CA VAL A 32 -6.97 11.67 -26.41
C VAL A 32 -6.57 13.11 -26.14
N GLN A 33 -5.65 13.32 -25.19
CA GLN A 33 -5.07 14.63 -24.92
C GLN A 33 -4.03 14.97 -25.98
N CYS A 34 -4.25 16.08 -26.68
CA CYS A 34 -3.34 16.58 -27.71
C CYS A 34 -2.66 17.87 -27.27
N TYR A 35 -1.38 17.77 -26.93
CA TYR A 35 -0.60 18.91 -26.42
C TYR A 35 -0.09 19.79 -27.56
N GLY A 36 0.01 21.10 -27.33
CA GLY A 36 0.52 22.05 -28.31
C GLY A 36 -0.45 22.44 -29.43
N ILE A 37 -1.74 22.15 -29.28
CA ILE A 37 -2.79 22.57 -30.24
C ILE A 37 -3.83 23.54 -29.66
N ALA A 38 -3.76 23.82 -28.36
CA ALA A 38 -4.66 24.75 -27.70
C ALA A 38 -4.28 26.19 -28.05
N LYS A 39 -5.25 27.02 -28.44
CA LYS A 39 -5.07 28.48 -28.52
C LYS A 39 -5.16 29.10 -27.13
N ALA A 40 -4.66 30.33 -26.98
CA ALA A 40 -4.85 31.12 -25.78
C ALA A 40 -6.34 31.15 -25.40
N GLY A 41 -6.64 30.83 -24.13
CA GLY A 41 -7.98 30.71 -23.58
C GLY A 41 -8.76 29.46 -24.02
N GLN A 42 -8.16 28.50 -24.72
CA GLN A 42 -8.86 27.33 -25.29
C GLN A 42 -8.22 25.99 -24.93
N ASN A 43 -7.45 25.93 -23.86
CA ASN A 43 -7.00 24.68 -23.25
C ASN A 43 -8.13 24.02 -22.47
N ASP A 44 -8.22 22.69 -22.54
CA ASP A 44 -9.30 21.94 -21.90
C ASP A 44 -9.01 21.59 -20.43
N CYS A 45 -7.78 21.83 -19.96
CA CYS A 45 -7.38 21.62 -18.56
C CYS A 45 -6.08 22.38 -18.22
N ALA A 46 -5.65 22.31 -16.96
CA ALA A 46 -4.41 22.88 -16.45
C ALA A 46 -3.18 22.56 -17.30
N SER A 47 -2.23 23.48 -17.33
CA SER A 47 -0.98 23.31 -18.05
C SER A 47 -0.11 22.23 -17.41
N LYS A 48 0.41 21.29 -18.19
CA LYS A 48 1.35 20.26 -17.72
C LYS A 48 2.67 20.85 -17.20
N THR A 49 3.01 22.07 -17.62
CA THR A 49 4.21 22.79 -17.17
C THR A 49 3.94 23.71 -15.97
N GLY A 50 2.71 23.74 -15.44
CA GLY A 50 2.34 24.51 -14.25
C GLY A 50 2.15 26.02 -14.48
N VAL A 51 2.04 26.45 -15.74
CA VAL A 51 1.90 27.89 -16.10
C VAL A 51 0.52 28.46 -15.76
N HIS A 52 -0.52 27.61 -15.72
CA HIS A 52 -1.87 27.95 -15.26
C HIS A 52 -2.59 26.69 -14.73
N GLY A 53 -3.66 26.91 -13.98
CA GLY A 53 -4.28 25.89 -13.14
C GLY A 53 -5.59 25.33 -13.68
N CYS A 54 -6.22 25.96 -14.66
CA CYS A 54 -7.55 25.56 -15.15
C CYS A 54 -7.72 25.66 -16.67
N ALA A 55 -8.79 25.01 -17.15
CA ALA A 55 -9.25 25.18 -18.53
C ALA A 55 -9.53 26.66 -18.85
N GLY A 56 -9.19 27.08 -20.06
CA GLY A 56 -9.35 28.47 -20.50
C GLY A 56 -8.34 29.47 -19.96
N GLU A 57 -7.32 29.04 -19.21
CA GLU A 57 -6.28 29.92 -18.65
C GLU A 57 -4.98 29.99 -19.48
N ALA A 58 -4.92 29.29 -20.63
CA ALA A 58 -3.79 29.37 -21.55
C ALA A 58 -3.56 30.81 -22.00
N LYS A 59 -2.35 31.32 -21.78
CA LYS A 59 -2.01 32.72 -22.12
C LYS A 59 -1.38 32.87 -23.50
N VAL A 60 -0.90 31.78 -24.09
CA VAL A 60 -0.20 31.77 -25.38
C VAL A 60 -0.74 30.65 -26.27
N ASP A 61 -0.73 30.88 -27.57
CA ASP A 61 -1.15 29.88 -28.55
C ASP A 61 -0.13 28.74 -28.65
N ASN A 62 -0.63 27.51 -28.69
CA ASN A 62 0.12 26.27 -28.92
C ASN A 62 1.23 26.02 -27.89
N ASP A 63 1.00 26.38 -26.63
CA ASP A 63 1.92 26.02 -25.56
C ASP A 63 2.06 24.49 -25.45
N LYS A 64 3.28 24.00 -25.27
CA LYS A 64 3.56 22.56 -25.20
C LYS A 64 3.01 21.91 -23.93
N GLY A 65 2.75 22.70 -22.89
CA GLY A 65 2.10 22.28 -21.65
C GLY A 65 0.57 22.22 -21.77
N ASP A 66 -0.03 22.85 -22.78
CA ASP A 66 -1.47 22.99 -22.91
C ASP A 66 -2.04 22.01 -23.95
N PHE A 67 -3.22 21.46 -23.67
CA PHE A 67 -3.83 20.45 -24.54
C PHE A 67 -5.31 20.68 -24.82
N LYS A 68 -5.79 20.01 -25.86
CA LYS A 68 -7.21 19.76 -26.10
C LYS A 68 -7.52 18.28 -26.19
N ASN A 69 -8.68 17.88 -25.70
CA ASN A 69 -9.23 16.54 -25.88
C ASN A 69 -9.83 16.43 -27.28
N VAL A 70 -9.25 15.53 -28.09
CA VAL A 70 -9.64 15.34 -29.49
C VAL A 70 -9.82 13.85 -29.78
N PRO A 71 -10.62 13.46 -30.78
CA PRO A 71 -10.74 12.06 -31.16
C PRO A 71 -9.39 11.42 -31.47
N LYS A 72 -9.22 10.14 -31.12
CA LYS A 72 -7.99 9.38 -31.40
C LYS A 72 -7.56 9.52 -32.87
N GLY A 73 -6.27 9.76 -33.10
CA GLY A 73 -5.70 10.01 -34.44
C GLY A 73 -5.79 11.46 -34.94
N THR A 74 -6.42 12.38 -34.18
CA THR A 74 -6.46 13.81 -34.56
C THR A 74 -5.08 14.48 -34.41
N CYS A 75 -4.32 14.14 -33.36
CA CYS A 75 -2.98 14.71 -33.13
C CYS A 75 -2.01 14.50 -34.29
N GLU A 76 -2.09 13.33 -34.91
CA GLU A 76 -1.23 12.92 -36.02
C GLU A 76 -1.59 13.66 -37.32
N LYS A 77 -2.85 14.09 -37.45
CA LYS A 77 -3.38 14.82 -38.62
C LYS A 77 -3.13 16.32 -38.53
N THR A 78 -3.11 16.89 -37.33
CA THR A 78 -2.73 18.28 -37.08
C THR A 78 -1.22 18.43 -37.22
N ARG A 79 -0.75 18.75 -38.43
CA ARG A 79 0.67 19.03 -38.74
C ARG A 79 1.19 20.28 -38.00
N TRP A 80 1.47 20.15 -36.72
CA TRP A 80 2.20 21.15 -35.95
C TRP A 80 3.70 20.99 -36.19
N HIS A 81 4.36 22.02 -36.72
CA HIS A 81 5.73 22.00 -37.25
C HIS A 81 6.84 22.10 -36.17
N GLY A 82 6.59 21.63 -34.95
CA GLY A 82 7.56 21.65 -33.86
C GLY A 82 8.08 20.26 -33.50
N ARG A 83 9.11 19.81 -34.22
CA ARG A 83 10.02 18.67 -33.98
C ARG A 83 9.62 17.68 -32.87
N TYR A 84 9.17 16.51 -33.31
CA TYR A 84 9.17 15.24 -32.59
C TYR A 84 10.54 14.96 -31.95
N LEU A 85 10.56 14.66 -30.66
CA LEU A 85 11.68 13.96 -30.02
C LEU A 85 11.39 12.47 -30.09
N THR A 86 11.80 11.84 -31.19
CA THR A 86 11.98 10.39 -31.25
C THR A 86 13.34 10.04 -30.65
N LEU A 87 13.34 9.05 -29.75
CA LEU A 87 14.52 8.43 -29.15
C LEU A 87 15.46 7.90 -30.24
N SER A 88 16.71 8.41 -30.30
CA SER A 88 17.93 7.65 -30.67
C SER A 88 19.20 8.53 -30.64
N ARG A 89 20.18 8.06 -29.84
CA ARG A 89 21.64 8.27 -29.85
C ARG A 89 22.21 9.66 -30.20
N CYS A 90 22.88 10.28 -29.21
CA CYS A 90 24.07 11.10 -29.47
C CYS A 90 25.08 11.01 -28.30
N ARG A 91 26.36 10.90 -28.65
CA ARG A 91 27.55 10.78 -27.77
C ARG A 91 27.86 12.11 -27.08
N PRO A 92 28.63 12.11 -25.95
CA PRO A 92 28.82 13.29 -25.12
C PRO A 92 30.01 14.13 -25.59
N THR A 93 29.86 15.45 -25.50
CA THR A 93 30.98 16.38 -25.40
C THR A 93 30.65 17.45 -24.38
N GLY A 94 31.58 17.71 -23.46
CA GLY A 94 31.64 18.95 -22.70
C GLY A 94 31.19 18.83 -21.25
N ALA A 95 32.18 18.77 -20.37
CA ALA A 95 32.04 18.67 -18.93
C ALA A 95 31.44 19.94 -18.31
N HIS A 96 30.38 19.77 -17.52
CA HIS A 96 30.10 20.62 -16.37
C HIS A 96 29.70 19.70 -15.22
N THR A 97 30.56 19.66 -14.20
CA THR A 97 30.37 18.94 -12.95
C THR A 97 29.13 19.49 -12.22
N ARG A 98 28.02 18.75 -12.33
CA ARG A 98 26.96 18.77 -11.32
C ARG A 98 26.84 17.36 -10.76
N SER A 99 26.96 17.31 -9.44
CA SER A 99 26.75 16.15 -8.59
C SER A 99 25.58 15.32 -9.08
N SER A 100 25.78 14.02 -9.26
CA SER A 100 24.74 13.07 -9.64
C SER A 100 23.70 12.99 -8.53
N MET A 101 22.56 13.66 -8.72
CA MET A 101 21.31 13.18 -8.15
C MET A 101 20.86 12.04 -9.06
N THR A 102 21.14 10.81 -8.63
CA THR A 102 20.39 9.65 -9.09
C THR A 102 18.96 9.85 -8.60
N ASP A 103 18.02 10.08 -9.53
CA ASP A 103 16.60 9.87 -9.27
C ASP A 103 16.40 8.37 -9.03
N HIS A 104 16.69 7.93 -7.80
CA HIS A 104 16.09 6.73 -7.27
C HIS A 104 14.60 7.03 -7.17
N ASN A 105 13.80 6.27 -7.92
CA ASN A 105 12.37 6.17 -7.72
C ASN A 105 12.15 5.88 -6.23
N LEU A 106 11.85 6.92 -5.44
CA LEU A 106 11.71 6.80 -3.98
C LEU A 106 10.50 5.90 -3.76
N LEU A 107 10.76 4.65 -3.37
CA LEU A 107 9.73 3.69 -3.00
C LEU A 107 8.90 4.30 -1.86
N ALA A 108 7.60 4.01 -1.81
CA ALA A 108 6.80 4.33 -0.64
C ALA A 108 7.46 3.69 0.60
N SER A 109 7.63 4.48 1.66
CA SER A 109 8.23 4.02 2.91
C SER A 109 7.68 4.85 4.05
N ALA A 110 7.38 4.20 5.16
CA ALA A 110 7.07 4.90 6.40
C ALA A 110 8.29 5.72 6.89
N PRO A 111 8.08 6.67 7.82
CA PRO A 111 9.16 7.40 8.46
C PRO A 111 10.15 6.45 9.17
N PRO A 112 11.46 6.71 9.13
CA PRO A 112 12.44 5.89 9.83
C PRO A 112 12.15 5.82 11.33
N GLY A 113 12.38 4.66 11.94
CA GLY A 113 12.20 4.46 13.37
C GLY A 113 11.07 3.49 13.67
N VAL A 114 10.45 3.67 14.83
CA VAL A 114 9.39 2.82 15.36
C VAL A 114 8.15 3.67 15.67
N GLY A 115 7.02 3.28 15.08
CA GLY A 115 5.72 3.91 15.27
C GLY A 115 4.74 3.04 16.06
N ILE A 116 3.59 3.62 16.40
CA ILE A 116 2.45 2.92 16.98
C ILE A 116 1.14 3.39 16.32
N GLY A 117 0.12 2.55 16.37
CA GLY A 117 -1.24 2.95 16.02
C GLY A 117 -1.79 4.01 16.98
N LEU A 118 -2.36 5.10 16.44
CA LEU A 118 -3.18 6.04 17.20
C LEU A 118 -4.64 5.56 17.14
N ARG A 119 -5.19 5.23 18.31
CA ARG A 119 -6.59 4.84 18.51
C ARG A 119 -7.28 5.81 19.46
N HIS A 120 -8.61 5.91 19.41
CA HIS A 120 -9.39 6.83 20.25
C HIS A 120 -9.05 6.75 21.75
N ALA A 121 -8.74 5.55 22.24
CA ALA A 121 -8.36 5.33 23.64
C ALA A 121 -7.13 6.14 24.08
N HIS A 122 -6.22 6.47 23.16
CA HIS A 122 -4.95 7.15 23.45
C HIS A 122 -4.98 8.65 23.13
N TYR A 123 -6.10 9.19 22.64
CA TYR A 123 -6.17 10.59 22.21
C TYR A 123 -5.77 11.58 23.30
N ASN A 124 -6.25 11.38 24.53
CA ASN A 124 -5.90 12.26 25.64
C ASN A 124 -4.40 12.22 25.97
N ASP A 125 -3.76 11.07 25.82
CA ASP A 125 -2.32 10.95 26.03
C ASP A 125 -1.56 11.80 25.01
N PHE A 126 -1.91 11.68 23.73
CA PHE A 126 -1.29 12.43 22.62
C PHE A 126 -1.61 13.94 22.64
N LEU A 127 -2.79 14.34 23.13
CA LEU A 127 -3.13 15.74 23.32
C LEU A 127 -2.43 16.36 24.54
N GLY A 128 -2.13 15.55 25.56
CA GLY A 128 -1.47 15.99 26.78
C GLY A 128 0.03 16.22 26.60
N ALA A 129 0.70 15.33 25.87
CA ALA A 129 2.12 15.45 25.51
C ALA A 129 2.45 14.57 24.30
N THR A 130 3.49 14.92 23.54
CA THR A 130 3.99 14.07 22.46
C THR A 130 4.67 12.82 23.03
N PRO A 131 4.14 11.59 22.77
CA PRO A 131 4.75 10.37 23.27
C PRO A 131 6.11 10.09 22.59
N ALA A 132 6.95 9.26 23.23
CA ALA A 132 8.31 8.96 22.77
C ALA A 132 8.37 7.94 21.61
N VAL A 133 7.60 8.20 20.55
CA VAL A 133 7.51 7.42 19.31
C VAL A 133 8.05 8.23 18.13
N ASP A 134 8.45 7.55 17.05
CA ASP A 134 9.06 8.23 15.90
C ASP A 134 8.00 8.71 14.88
N TRP A 135 6.83 8.07 14.85
CA TRP A 135 5.69 8.40 14.00
C TRP A 135 4.43 7.66 14.50
N VAL A 136 3.27 8.00 13.94
CA VAL A 136 2.00 7.31 14.24
C VAL A 136 1.32 6.82 12.98
N GLU A 137 0.55 5.76 13.11
CA GLU A 137 -0.37 5.29 12.08
C GLU A 137 -1.83 5.45 12.50
N VAL A 138 -2.69 5.73 11.53
CA VAL A 138 -4.14 5.75 11.74
C VAL A 138 -4.88 5.00 10.64
N HIS A 139 -6.02 4.41 10.98
CA HIS A 139 -6.96 3.91 9.98
C HIS A 139 -7.67 5.08 9.30
N SER A 140 -7.50 5.19 7.99
CA SER A 140 -7.94 6.33 7.18
C SER A 140 -9.44 6.60 7.32
N GLU A 141 -10.23 5.53 7.36
CA GLU A 141 -11.69 5.54 7.38
C GLU A 141 -12.24 6.25 8.61
N ASN A 142 -11.52 6.23 9.73
CA ASN A 142 -11.91 6.94 10.96
C ASN A 142 -11.85 8.47 10.82
N TYR A 143 -11.22 8.98 9.77
CA TYR A 143 -10.97 10.42 9.57
C TYR A 143 -11.58 10.98 8.28
N PHE A 144 -12.50 10.25 7.65
CA PHE A 144 -13.18 10.69 6.43
C PHE A 144 -14.27 11.76 6.63
N GLY A 145 -14.61 12.10 7.88
CA GLY A 145 -15.52 13.20 8.18
C GLY A 145 -14.98 14.55 7.69
N ASP A 146 -15.85 15.56 7.56
CA ASP A 146 -15.40 16.90 7.15
C ASP A 146 -14.74 17.68 8.31
N GLY A 147 -14.91 17.22 9.55
CA GLY A 147 -14.36 17.80 10.77
C GLY A 147 -14.66 16.93 11.99
N GLY A 148 -14.62 17.54 13.18
CA GLY A 148 -14.90 16.85 14.44
C GLY A 148 -13.67 16.60 15.29
N TYR A 149 -13.89 15.95 16.43
CA TYR A 149 -12.85 15.74 17.44
C TYR A 149 -11.69 14.89 16.91
N ASP A 150 -11.98 13.81 16.19
CA ASP A 150 -10.96 12.90 15.65
C ASP A 150 -9.98 13.62 14.72
N LEU A 151 -10.51 14.40 13.77
CA LEU A 151 -9.69 15.22 12.87
C LEU A 151 -8.97 16.37 13.58
N HIS A 152 -9.52 16.88 14.68
CA HIS A 152 -8.80 17.83 15.53
C HIS A 152 -7.59 17.16 16.18
N VAL A 153 -7.76 15.97 16.78
CA VAL A 153 -6.66 15.22 17.39
C VAL A 153 -5.60 14.87 16.36
N LEU A 154 -6.00 14.31 15.21
CA LEU A 154 -5.05 13.98 14.15
C LEU A 154 -4.28 15.20 13.65
N GLY A 155 -4.96 16.34 13.51
CA GLY A 155 -4.33 17.60 13.16
C GLY A 155 -3.34 18.10 14.21
N VAL A 156 -3.61 17.90 15.51
CA VAL A 156 -2.68 18.20 16.59
C VAL A 156 -1.45 17.30 16.50
N VAL A 157 -1.65 15.98 16.43
CA VAL A 157 -0.58 14.98 16.37
C VAL A 157 0.32 15.18 15.14
N ARG A 158 -0.27 15.44 13.97
CA ARG A 158 0.46 15.65 12.72
C ARG A 158 1.42 16.84 12.75
N ARG A 159 1.20 17.83 13.62
CA ARG A 159 2.13 18.97 13.77
C ARG A 159 3.47 18.53 14.35
N ASP A 160 3.45 17.55 15.24
CA ASP A 160 4.61 17.15 16.03
C ASP A 160 5.20 15.81 15.55
N LEU A 161 4.38 14.93 14.98
CA LEU A 161 4.78 13.60 14.51
C LEU A 161 4.37 13.37 13.05
N PRO A 162 5.19 12.67 12.25
CA PRO A 162 4.75 12.13 10.97
C PRO A 162 3.58 11.16 11.14
N VAL A 163 2.69 11.12 10.15
CA VAL A 163 1.51 10.25 10.13
C VAL A 163 1.58 9.30 8.94
N SER A 164 1.35 8.02 9.18
CA SER A 164 0.97 7.01 8.18
C SER A 164 -0.54 6.91 8.09
N LEU A 165 -1.08 6.81 6.88
CA LEU A 165 -2.49 6.49 6.65
C LEU A 165 -2.61 5.06 6.16
N HIS A 166 -3.22 4.21 6.97
CA HIS A 166 -3.47 2.82 6.62
C HIS A 166 -4.96 2.64 6.30
N GLY A 167 -5.28 2.01 5.17
CA GLY A 167 -6.66 1.76 4.75
C GLY A 167 -7.13 0.40 5.21
N VAL A 168 -8.43 0.27 5.48
CA VAL A 168 -9.10 -1.02 5.78
C VAL A 168 -10.33 -1.27 4.91
N GLY A 169 -10.71 -0.32 4.06
CA GLY A 169 -12.02 -0.31 3.38
C GLY A 169 -11.99 -0.15 1.86
N LEU A 170 -10.82 0.00 1.22
CA LEU A 170 -10.73 0.08 -0.24
C LEU A 170 -10.97 -1.29 -0.90
N GLY A 171 -10.52 -2.36 -0.26
CA GLY A 171 -10.75 -3.73 -0.70
C GLY A 171 -10.16 -3.95 -2.08
N LEU A 172 -8.89 -3.62 -2.27
CA LEU A 172 -8.19 -3.60 -3.56
C LEU A 172 -8.36 -4.88 -4.38
N GLY A 173 -8.53 -6.02 -3.74
CA GLY A 173 -8.75 -7.31 -4.38
C GLY A 173 -10.18 -7.56 -4.86
N SER A 174 -11.16 -6.88 -4.28
CA SER A 174 -12.58 -7.23 -4.34
C SER A 174 -13.13 -7.30 -5.78
N PRO A 175 -14.09 -8.18 -6.11
CA PRO A 175 -14.62 -8.26 -7.48
C PRO A 175 -15.23 -6.96 -8.06
N PRO A 176 -16.01 -6.16 -7.30
CA PRO A 176 -16.59 -4.90 -7.81
C PRO A 176 -15.52 -3.87 -8.23
N PRO A 177 -15.85 -2.89 -9.09
CA PRO A 177 -14.98 -1.74 -9.36
C PRO A 177 -14.58 -1.00 -8.08
N LEU A 178 -13.46 -0.25 -8.11
CA LEU A 178 -13.06 0.59 -6.98
C LEU A 178 -14.15 1.62 -6.67
N ASP A 179 -14.43 1.81 -5.37
CA ASP A 179 -15.35 2.87 -4.94
C ASP A 179 -14.65 4.24 -5.07
N THR A 180 -15.00 4.95 -6.15
CA THR A 180 -14.46 6.29 -6.44
C THR A 180 -14.84 7.34 -5.38
N ALA A 181 -15.96 7.16 -4.67
CA ALA A 181 -16.34 8.04 -3.58
C ALA A 181 -15.47 7.79 -2.34
N HIS A 182 -15.17 6.53 -2.03
CA HIS A 182 -14.20 6.16 -0.99
C HIS A 182 -12.81 6.72 -1.33
N LEU A 183 -12.29 6.43 -2.54
CA LEU A 183 -10.98 6.93 -2.97
C LEU A 183 -10.93 8.47 -2.95
N GLY A 184 -12.03 9.14 -3.29
CA GLY A 184 -12.17 10.59 -3.17
C GLY A 184 -12.10 11.11 -1.74
N ARG A 185 -12.61 10.36 -0.74
CA ARG A 185 -12.46 10.69 0.69
C ARG A 185 -11.03 10.51 1.15
N LEU A 186 -10.39 9.39 0.77
CA LEU A 186 -8.98 9.15 1.05
C LEU A 186 -8.09 10.24 0.46
N LYS A 187 -8.33 10.64 -0.80
CA LYS A 187 -7.61 11.75 -1.44
C LYS A 187 -7.69 13.04 -0.63
N ARG A 188 -8.90 13.44 -0.19
CA ARG A 188 -9.06 14.65 0.64
C ARG A 188 -8.32 14.55 1.97
N LEU A 189 -8.32 13.36 2.59
CA LEU A 189 -7.57 13.13 3.82
C LEU A 189 -6.05 13.22 3.57
N VAL A 190 -5.54 12.62 2.49
CA VAL A 190 -4.14 12.71 2.06
C VAL A 190 -3.73 14.16 1.81
N GLU A 191 -4.54 14.95 1.12
CA GLU A 191 -4.30 16.38 0.87
C GLU A 191 -4.30 17.20 2.17
N ARG A 192 -5.13 16.83 3.13
CA ARG A 192 -5.26 17.55 4.42
C ARG A 192 -4.14 17.23 5.40
N ILE A 193 -3.75 15.95 5.49
CA ILE A 193 -2.82 15.45 6.51
C ILE A 193 -1.39 15.40 5.99
N GLU A 194 -1.20 15.37 4.66
CA GLU A 194 0.11 15.21 4.03
C GLU A 194 0.90 14.07 4.70
N PRO A 195 0.37 12.82 4.66
CA PRO A 195 0.98 11.71 5.37
C PRO A 195 2.30 11.31 4.74
N ALA A 196 3.15 10.63 5.51
CA ALA A 196 4.41 10.10 5.03
C ALA A 196 4.21 8.94 4.04
N VAL A 197 3.26 8.05 4.33
CA VAL A 197 2.91 6.90 3.50
C VAL A 197 1.41 6.65 3.52
N VAL A 198 0.92 5.96 2.48
CA VAL A 198 -0.44 5.43 2.42
C VAL A 198 -0.34 3.93 2.12
N SER A 199 -1.01 3.11 2.90
CA SER A 199 -1.01 1.65 2.77
C SER A 199 -2.44 1.08 2.70
N GLU A 200 -2.57 -0.14 2.16
CA GLU A 200 -3.82 -0.91 2.10
C GLU A 200 -3.49 -2.41 2.01
N HIS A 201 -4.47 -3.26 2.23
CA HIS A 201 -4.39 -4.70 2.24
C HIS A 201 -4.60 -5.36 0.87
N LEU A 202 -3.96 -6.51 0.69
CA LEU A 202 -4.22 -7.47 -0.37
C LEU A 202 -5.48 -8.31 -0.08
N CYS A 203 -6.65 -7.68 0.03
CA CYS A 203 -7.86 -8.38 0.48
C CYS A 203 -9.11 -8.19 -0.39
N TRP A 204 -10.08 -9.07 -0.14
CA TRP A 204 -11.49 -8.88 -0.45
C TRP A 204 -12.22 -8.35 0.79
N SER A 205 -12.67 -7.10 0.74
CA SER A 205 -13.51 -6.52 1.80
C SER A 205 -14.74 -5.80 1.24
N ALA A 206 -15.02 -5.94 -0.06
CA ALA A 206 -16.20 -5.37 -0.70
C ALA A 206 -16.91 -6.38 -1.61
N THR A 207 -18.24 -6.29 -1.61
CA THR A 207 -19.13 -7.04 -2.49
C THR A 207 -20.09 -6.07 -3.18
N SER A 208 -20.85 -6.56 -4.16
CA SER A 208 -21.93 -5.75 -4.75
C SER A 208 -23.00 -5.34 -3.73
N ALA A 209 -23.06 -5.99 -2.57
CA ALA A 209 -24.04 -5.72 -1.51
C ALA A 209 -23.50 -4.76 -0.42
N GLY A 210 -22.20 -4.47 -0.40
CA GLY A 210 -21.58 -3.59 0.60
C GLY A 210 -20.19 -4.06 1.05
N HIS A 211 -19.68 -3.43 2.11
CA HIS A 211 -18.39 -3.74 2.72
C HIS A 211 -18.52 -4.84 3.77
N LEU A 212 -17.46 -5.64 3.88
CA LEU A 212 -17.24 -6.60 4.93
C LEU A 212 -16.28 -5.99 5.94
N ASN A 213 -16.47 -6.30 7.22
CA ASN A 213 -15.55 -5.88 8.28
C ASN A 213 -14.33 -6.80 8.40
N ASP A 214 -14.22 -7.78 7.50
CA ASP A 214 -13.21 -8.83 7.52
C ASP A 214 -12.40 -8.77 6.22
N LEU A 215 -11.10 -9.05 6.33
CA LEU A 215 -10.16 -9.03 5.21
C LEU A 215 -10.12 -10.42 4.59
N LEU A 216 -11.04 -10.68 3.66
CA LEU A 216 -11.16 -12.02 3.09
C LEU A 216 -10.02 -12.31 2.10
N PRO A 217 -9.58 -13.59 2.00
CA PRO A 217 -8.60 -13.99 1.00
C PRO A 217 -9.14 -13.79 -0.41
N MET A 218 -8.24 -13.42 -1.31
CA MET A 218 -8.48 -13.34 -2.75
C MET A 218 -7.68 -14.40 -3.51
N PRO A 219 -8.16 -14.87 -4.68
CA PRO A 219 -7.39 -15.81 -5.50
C PRO A 219 -6.13 -15.13 -6.03
N LEU A 220 -4.99 -15.78 -5.86
CA LEU A 220 -3.66 -15.32 -6.25
C LEU A 220 -3.34 -15.88 -7.64
N THR A 221 -4.00 -15.33 -8.66
CA THR A 221 -3.88 -15.74 -10.08
C THR A 221 -3.39 -14.61 -10.96
N ASP A 222 -2.89 -14.91 -12.15
CA ASP A 222 -2.52 -13.93 -13.18
C ASP A 222 -3.67 -12.94 -13.48
N ALA A 223 -4.90 -13.44 -13.60
CA ALA A 223 -6.07 -12.61 -13.85
C ALA A 223 -6.39 -11.65 -12.69
N ALA A 224 -6.18 -12.11 -11.45
CA ALA A 224 -6.31 -11.26 -10.29
C ALA A 224 -5.17 -10.22 -10.22
N LEU A 225 -3.95 -10.64 -10.50
CA LEU A 225 -2.77 -9.77 -10.55
C LEU A 225 -2.94 -8.62 -11.56
N GLU A 226 -3.38 -8.91 -12.79
CA GLU A 226 -3.67 -7.88 -13.80
C GLU A 226 -4.69 -6.85 -13.31
N ARG A 227 -5.75 -7.32 -12.64
CA ARG A 227 -6.79 -6.45 -12.08
C ARG A 227 -6.23 -5.56 -10.96
N LEU A 228 -5.44 -6.12 -10.05
CA LEU A 228 -4.82 -5.34 -8.97
C LEU A 228 -3.81 -4.35 -9.51
N CYS A 229 -3.03 -4.71 -10.53
CA CYS A 229 -2.11 -3.77 -11.17
C CYS A 229 -2.84 -2.52 -11.69
N ALA A 230 -3.98 -2.71 -12.37
CA ALA A 230 -4.79 -1.59 -12.86
C ALA A 230 -5.32 -0.72 -11.70
N ARG A 231 -5.77 -1.34 -10.61
CA ARG A 231 -6.32 -0.66 -9.44
C ARG A 231 -5.27 0.12 -8.65
N ILE A 232 -4.11 -0.48 -8.42
CA ILE A 232 -2.98 0.22 -7.81
C ILE A 232 -2.57 1.40 -8.68
N GLY A 233 -2.56 1.25 -10.01
CA GLY A 233 -2.38 2.36 -10.94
C GLY A 233 -3.37 3.50 -10.70
N GLU A 234 -4.67 3.20 -10.65
CA GLU A 234 -5.74 4.17 -10.40
C GLU A 234 -5.59 4.87 -9.03
N VAL A 235 -5.28 4.12 -7.98
CA VAL A 235 -5.07 4.65 -6.63
C VAL A 235 -3.85 5.58 -6.61
N GLN A 236 -2.70 5.13 -7.11
CA GLN A 236 -1.48 5.94 -7.14
C GLN A 236 -1.65 7.20 -8.00
N ASP A 237 -2.32 7.11 -9.14
CA ASP A 237 -2.62 8.25 -10.01
C ASP A 237 -3.56 9.26 -9.32
N THR A 238 -4.55 8.77 -8.58
CA THR A 238 -5.51 9.61 -7.87
C THR A 238 -4.88 10.30 -6.66
N LEU A 239 -4.08 9.57 -5.88
CA LEU A 239 -3.40 10.07 -4.69
C LEU A 239 -2.09 10.80 -5.01
N ARG A 240 -1.58 10.69 -6.25
CA ARG A 240 -0.31 11.28 -6.73
C ARG A 240 0.90 10.86 -5.92
N ARG A 241 0.93 9.60 -5.49
CA ARG A 241 2.03 9.01 -4.71
C ARG A 241 2.06 7.49 -4.83
N PRO A 242 3.24 6.87 -4.66
CA PRO A 242 3.29 5.43 -4.45
C PRO A 242 2.59 5.06 -3.14
N VAL A 243 2.04 3.85 -3.09
CA VAL A 243 1.38 3.27 -1.91
C VAL A 243 2.08 1.98 -1.49
N LEU A 244 1.80 1.50 -0.28
CA LEU A 244 2.16 0.16 0.16
C LEU A 244 0.97 -0.79 0.06
N VAL A 245 1.25 -2.06 -0.24
CA VAL A 245 0.27 -3.14 -0.19
C VAL A 245 0.71 -4.16 0.86
N GLU A 246 -0.22 -4.55 1.71
CA GLU A 246 0.01 -5.43 2.85
C GLU A 246 -0.41 -6.89 2.60
N ASN A 247 0.39 -7.84 3.12
CA ASN A 247 0.01 -9.25 3.22
C ASN A 247 -0.97 -9.48 4.37
N VAL A 248 -1.94 -10.38 4.18
CA VAL A 248 -2.99 -10.62 5.16
C VAL A 248 -2.88 -12.00 5.79
N SER A 249 -3.37 -12.15 7.02
CA SER A 249 -3.69 -13.45 7.56
C SER A 249 -4.89 -14.05 6.82
N THR A 250 -4.86 -15.36 6.57
CA THR A 250 -5.95 -16.05 5.87
C THR A 250 -6.29 -17.36 6.57
N TYR A 251 -7.55 -17.76 6.49
CA TYR A 251 -8.07 -19.01 7.07
C TYR A 251 -8.46 -20.04 5.99
N LEU A 252 -8.45 -19.61 4.73
CA LEU A 252 -8.76 -20.41 3.56
C LEU A 252 -7.81 -20.00 2.42
N ARG A 253 -7.39 -20.98 1.61
CA ARG A 253 -6.64 -20.78 0.36
C ARG A 253 -7.47 -21.24 -0.83
N TYR A 254 -7.24 -20.66 -2.00
CA TYR A 254 -7.90 -21.11 -3.21
C TYR A 254 -7.09 -22.24 -3.83
N ARG A 255 -7.79 -23.27 -4.33
CA ARG A 255 -7.13 -24.42 -5.00
C ARG A 255 -6.40 -24.02 -6.28
N ASP A 256 -6.85 -22.95 -6.90
CA ASP A 256 -6.35 -22.46 -8.18
C ASP A 256 -5.30 -21.35 -8.01
N ASP A 257 -4.79 -21.12 -6.79
CA ASP A 257 -3.70 -20.16 -6.55
C ASP A 257 -2.47 -20.55 -7.38
N GLN A 258 -1.91 -19.57 -8.07
CA GLN A 258 -0.74 -19.70 -8.95
C GLN A 258 0.53 -19.12 -8.31
N TYR A 259 0.37 -18.36 -7.23
CA TYR A 259 1.42 -17.69 -6.49
C TYR A 259 1.28 -17.96 -4.99
N SER A 260 2.41 -17.94 -4.26
CA SER A 260 2.38 -17.60 -2.84
C SER A 260 1.97 -16.13 -2.68
N GLU A 261 1.49 -15.75 -1.51
CA GLU A 261 1.10 -14.36 -1.23
C GLU A 261 2.27 -13.38 -1.42
N THR A 262 3.45 -13.72 -0.90
CA THR A 262 4.66 -12.89 -1.03
C THR A 262 5.19 -12.84 -2.46
N ALA A 263 5.11 -13.92 -3.23
CA ALA A 263 5.45 -13.89 -4.65
C ALA A 263 4.45 -13.04 -5.46
N PHE A 264 3.17 -13.08 -5.11
CA PHE A 264 2.15 -12.23 -5.72
C PHE A 264 2.43 -10.74 -5.44
N LEU A 265 2.74 -10.39 -4.18
CA LEU A 265 3.12 -9.02 -3.80
C LEU A 265 4.40 -8.55 -4.48
N ALA A 266 5.42 -9.42 -4.59
CA ALA A 266 6.66 -9.11 -5.29
C ALA A 266 6.40 -8.74 -6.76
N GLU A 267 5.55 -9.52 -7.44
CA GLU A 267 5.21 -9.27 -8.84
C GLU A 267 4.31 -8.03 -9.01
N LEU A 268 3.36 -7.81 -8.09
CA LEU A 268 2.52 -6.62 -8.05
C LEU A 268 3.38 -5.35 -7.90
N SER A 269 4.31 -5.36 -6.94
CA SER A 269 5.27 -4.28 -6.71
C SER A 269 6.11 -4.01 -7.96
N ARG A 270 6.67 -5.06 -8.58
CA ARG A 270 7.48 -4.93 -9.80
C ARG A 270 6.71 -4.31 -10.96
N ARG A 271 5.42 -4.62 -11.12
CA ARG A 271 4.59 -4.12 -12.23
C ARG A 271 4.06 -2.70 -12.02
N THR A 272 3.85 -2.30 -10.77
CA THR A 272 3.11 -1.07 -10.44
C THR A 272 3.96 0.01 -9.76
N GLY A 273 5.11 -0.37 -9.20
CA GLY A 273 5.93 0.49 -8.37
C GLY A 273 5.41 0.72 -6.96
N CYS A 274 4.33 0.04 -6.53
CA CYS A 274 3.93 0.06 -5.12
C CYS A 274 5.00 -0.63 -4.26
N GLY A 275 5.11 -0.22 -3.00
CA GLY A 275 5.90 -0.96 -2.03
C GLY A 275 5.07 -2.04 -1.33
N VAL A 276 5.71 -2.76 -0.43
CA VAL A 276 5.09 -3.77 0.44
C VAL A 276 5.14 -3.26 1.88
N LEU A 277 4.01 -3.35 2.57
CA LEU A 277 3.95 -3.33 4.02
C LEU A 277 3.95 -4.79 4.45
N LEU A 278 4.99 -5.20 5.17
CA LEU A 278 5.16 -6.60 5.56
C LEU A 278 4.69 -6.77 7.01
N ASP A 279 3.51 -7.32 7.21
CA ASP A 279 3.13 -7.77 8.53
C ASP A 279 3.72 -9.16 8.82
N VAL A 280 4.63 -9.18 9.79
CA VAL A 280 5.32 -10.40 10.24
C VAL A 280 4.39 -11.27 11.09
N ASN A 281 3.41 -10.67 11.78
CA ASN A 281 2.41 -11.42 12.52
C ASN A 281 1.54 -12.21 11.53
N ASN A 282 1.04 -11.59 10.46
CA ASN A 282 0.32 -12.27 9.39
C ASN A 282 1.09 -13.43 8.76
N LEU A 283 2.39 -13.29 8.52
CA LEU A 283 3.21 -14.41 8.06
C LEU A 283 3.27 -15.57 9.08
N TYR A 284 3.38 -15.25 10.38
CA TYR A 284 3.37 -16.27 11.43
C TYR A 284 2.02 -16.98 11.52
N VAL A 285 0.92 -16.23 11.47
CA VAL A 285 -0.45 -16.77 11.47
C VAL A 285 -0.64 -17.71 10.28
N ASN A 286 -0.24 -17.29 9.07
CA ASN A 286 -0.31 -18.12 7.87
C ASN A 286 0.58 -19.36 7.96
N GLN A 287 1.78 -19.26 8.55
CA GLN A 287 2.64 -20.42 8.83
C GLN A 287 1.94 -21.43 9.75
N CYS A 288 1.27 -20.97 10.81
CA CYS A 288 0.55 -21.85 11.72
C CYS A 288 -0.68 -22.50 11.08
N ASN A 289 -1.44 -21.75 10.29
CA ASN A 289 -2.71 -22.19 9.74
C ASN A 289 -2.55 -23.04 8.46
N HIS A 290 -1.57 -22.71 7.62
CA HIS A 290 -1.38 -23.35 6.30
C HIS A 290 -0.12 -24.22 6.21
N GLY A 291 0.75 -24.19 7.23
CA GLY A 291 2.03 -24.92 7.22
C GLY A 291 3.07 -24.30 6.27
N GLU A 292 2.92 -23.02 5.95
CA GLU A 292 3.86 -22.24 5.13
C GLU A 292 5.13 -21.91 5.94
N ASP A 293 6.25 -21.64 5.26
CA ASP A 293 7.48 -21.16 5.90
C ASP A 293 7.56 -19.64 5.78
N ALA A 294 7.40 -18.94 6.90
CA ALA A 294 7.42 -17.48 6.95
C ALA A 294 8.78 -16.88 6.53
N VAL A 295 9.89 -17.56 6.81
CA VAL A 295 11.23 -17.09 6.39
C VAL A 295 11.39 -17.28 4.90
N ALA A 296 10.93 -18.42 4.35
CA ALA A 296 10.90 -18.63 2.90
C ALA A 296 10.04 -17.59 2.18
N ALA A 297 8.87 -17.24 2.74
CA ALA A 297 7.99 -16.21 2.19
C ALA A 297 8.71 -14.84 2.09
N MET A 298 9.49 -14.45 3.11
CA MET A 298 10.30 -13.22 3.07
C MET A 298 11.36 -13.23 1.96
N HIS A 299 11.82 -14.39 1.51
CA HIS A 299 12.81 -14.47 0.44
C HIS A 299 12.26 -14.14 -0.95
N ASP A 300 10.94 -14.25 -1.15
CA ASP A 300 10.28 -13.81 -2.39
C ASP A 300 10.37 -12.28 -2.58
N LEU A 301 10.46 -11.53 -1.48
CA LEU A 301 10.57 -10.07 -1.48
C LEU A 301 12.04 -9.64 -1.57
N SER A 302 12.33 -8.73 -2.50
CA SER A 302 13.67 -8.15 -2.67
C SER A 302 13.92 -7.01 -1.67
N PRO A 303 15.18 -6.74 -1.24
CA PRO A 303 15.48 -5.58 -0.42
C PRO A 303 15.08 -4.31 -1.17
N GLY A 304 14.49 -3.37 -0.44
CA GLY A 304 13.94 -2.16 -1.02
C GLY A 304 12.56 -2.32 -1.64
N MET A 305 11.90 -3.49 -1.57
CA MET A 305 10.45 -3.62 -1.82
C MET A 305 9.62 -3.33 -0.57
N VAL A 306 10.15 -3.66 0.61
CA VAL A 306 9.45 -3.49 1.88
C VAL A 306 9.70 -2.09 2.42
N GLY A 307 8.65 -1.27 2.45
CA GLY A 307 8.68 0.12 2.94
C GLY A 307 8.30 0.26 4.41
N GLU A 308 7.67 -0.78 4.98
CA GLU A 308 7.17 -0.80 6.35
C GLU A 308 7.02 -2.24 6.83
N ILE A 309 7.22 -2.46 8.13
CA ILE A 309 7.00 -3.74 8.80
C ILE A 309 6.00 -3.54 9.93
N HIS A 310 5.01 -4.41 10.04
CA HIS A 310 4.12 -4.46 11.20
C HIS A 310 4.51 -5.62 12.13
N LEU A 311 4.28 -5.40 13.41
CA LEU A 311 4.47 -6.37 14.48
C LEU A 311 3.27 -6.29 15.43
N ALA A 312 2.69 -7.45 15.70
CA ALA A 312 1.57 -7.58 16.62
C ALA A 312 1.60 -8.91 17.37
N GLY A 313 0.69 -9.04 18.34
CA GLY A 313 0.31 -10.32 18.93
C GLY A 313 -0.88 -10.95 18.19
N HIS A 314 -1.24 -12.17 18.59
CA HIS A 314 -2.35 -12.94 18.01
C HIS A 314 -3.02 -13.81 19.08
N CYS A 315 -4.19 -14.36 18.75
CA CYS A 315 -4.93 -15.29 19.59
C CYS A 315 -4.78 -16.73 19.11
N VAL A 316 -4.43 -17.65 20.02
CA VAL A 316 -4.34 -19.08 19.71
C VAL A 316 -5.62 -19.78 20.16
N THR A 317 -6.24 -20.52 19.25
CA THR A 317 -7.44 -21.33 19.54
C THR A 317 -7.17 -22.81 19.27
N ASP A 318 -8.11 -23.68 19.61
CA ASP A 318 -8.03 -25.13 19.34
C ASP A 318 -8.07 -25.47 17.84
N VAL A 319 -8.50 -24.53 16.99
CA VAL A 319 -8.73 -24.77 15.55
C VAL A 319 -7.78 -24.00 14.64
N ALA A 320 -7.36 -22.80 15.04
CA ALA A 320 -6.52 -21.91 14.25
C ALA A 320 -5.83 -20.87 15.14
N VAL A 321 -4.76 -20.28 14.63
CA VAL A 321 -4.25 -19.01 15.15
C VAL A 321 -5.02 -17.88 14.47
N ILE A 322 -5.62 -17.02 15.28
CA ILE A 322 -6.44 -15.90 14.86
C ILE A 322 -5.64 -14.62 14.98
N ASP A 323 -5.65 -13.86 13.90
CA ASP A 323 -5.06 -12.55 13.82
C ASP A 323 -6.01 -11.51 14.43
N ASP A 324 -5.84 -11.23 15.73
CA ASP A 324 -6.70 -10.30 16.47
C ASP A 324 -5.98 -9.01 16.88
N HIS A 325 -4.66 -8.94 16.67
CA HIS A 325 -3.80 -7.86 17.12
C HIS A 325 -4.12 -7.41 18.55
N GLY A 326 -4.41 -8.36 19.44
CA GLY A 326 -4.98 -8.11 20.76
C GLY A 326 -3.97 -8.13 21.91
N SER A 327 -2.71 -8.41 21.61
CA SER A 327 -1.71 -8.68 22.64
C SER A 327 -0.31 -8.20 22.25
N ARG A 328 0.62 -8.29 23.21
CA ARG A 328 2.04 -7.99 22.98
C ARG A 328 2.61 -8.87 21.87
N VAL A 329 3.61 -8.36 21.17
CA VAL A 329 4.29 -9.09 20.10
C VAL A 329 4.83 -10.42 20.63
N ALA A 330 4.42 -11.52 19.99
CA ALA A 330 4.75 -12.85 20.46
C ALA A 330 6.24 -13.19 20.26
N PRO A 331 6.87 -14.03 21.11
CA PRO A 331 8.28 -14.41 20.97
C PRO A 331 8.66 -15.02 19.60
N ALA A 332 7.73 -15.75 18.98
CA ALA A 332 7.91 -16.30 17.64
C ALA A 332 7.95 -15.20 16.57
N VAL A 333 7.07 -14.19 16.69
CA VAL A 333 7.03 -13.02 15.81
C VAL A 333 8.31 -12.19 15.97
N TRP A 334 8.82 -11.99 17.19
CA TRP A 334 10.14 -11.37 17.41
C TRP A 334 11.28 -12.14 16.74
N THR A 335 11.19 -13.46 16.68
CA THR A 335 12.18 -14.27 15.97
C THR A 335 12.13 -14.02 14.48
N LEU A 336 10.93 -14.02 13.87
CA LEU A 336 10.73 -13.68 12.47
C LEU A 336 11.12 -12.23 12.14
N TYR A 337 10.87 -11.29 13.05
CA TYR A 337 11.28 -9.90 12.89
C TYR A 337 12.81 -9.76 12.76
N ARG A 338 13.59 -10.55 13.50
CA ARG A 338 15.06 -10.55 13.35
C ARG A 338 15.49 -11.03 11.96
N TYR A 339 14.81 -12.02 11.38
CA TYR A 339 15.04 -12.43 9.99
C TYR A 339 14.65 -11.32 9.00
N ALA A 340 13.53 -10.63 9.23
CA ALA A 340 13.13 -9.49 8.42
C ALA A 340 14.18 -8.36 8.48
N LEU A 341 14.73 -8.06 9.66
CA LEU A 341 15.82 -7.09 9.83
C LEU A 341 17.10 -7.49 9.09
N ASP A 342 17.44 -8.78 9.08
CA ASP A 342 18.59 -9.28 8.31
C ASP A 342 18.40 -9.11 6.81
N ARG A 343 17.17 -9.34 6.36
CA ARG A 343 16.83 -9.34 4.94
C ARG A 343 16.65 -7.94 4.37
N PHE A 344 15.94 -7.08 5.10
CA PHE A 344 15.45 -5.78 4.62
C PHE A 344 16.16 -4.59 5.30
N GLY A 345 16.97 -4.85 6.35
CA GLY A 345 17.65 -3.82 7.11
C GLY A 345 16.72 -3.13 8.11
N LYS A 346 17.02 -1.86 8.43
CA LYS A 346 16.27 -1.06 9.40
C LYS A 346 14.98 -0.46 8.80
N THR A 347 14.21 -1.25 8.08
CA THR A 347 12.89 -0.86 7.56
C THR A 347 12.05 -0.27 8.70
N PRO A 348 11.32 0.84 8.50
CA PRO A 348 10.36 1.37 9.47
C PRO A 348 9.48 0.27 10.07
N THR A 349 9.20 0.34 11.37
CA THR A 349 8.41 -0.70 12.03
C THR A 349 7.30 -0.10 12.87
N LEU A 350 6.09 -0.60 12.70
CA LEU A 350 4.95 -0.28 13.54
C LEU A 350 4.73 -1.40 14.57
N ILE A 351 4.37 -1.02 15.79
CA ILE A 351 3.65 -1.92 16.69
C ILE A 351 2.15 -1.72 16.46
N GLU A 352 1.51 -2.74 15.91
CA GLU A 352 0.08 -2.75 15.63
C GLU A 352 -0.71 -3.37 16.79
N TRP A 353 -1.88 -2.79 17.07
CA TRP A 353 -2.78 -3.24 18.14
C TRP A 353 -4.22 -2.78 17.86
N ASP A 354 -5.16 -3.72 17.77
CA ASP A 354 -6.55 -3.44 17.39
C ASP A 354 -7.58 -3.81 18.44
N THR A 355 -7.43 -4.96 19.07
CA THR A 355 -8.35 -5.44 20.10
C THR A 355 -7.74 -5.33 21.49
N ASP A 356 -8.56 -5.27 22.53
CA ASP A 356 -8.12 -5.18 23.93
C ASP A 356 -7.03 -4.11 24.18
N LEU A 357 -7.22 -2.92 23.58
CA LEU A 357 -6.24 -1.84 23.56
C LEU A 357 -5.64 -1.56 24.94
N PRO A 358 -4.32 -1.66 25.10
CA PRO A 358 -3.68 -1.46 26.38
C PRO A 358 -3.46 0.03 26.65
N PRO A 359 -3.10 0.41 27.90
CA PRO A 359 -2.60 1.75 28.18
C PRO A 359 -1.38 2.08 27.31
N LEU A 360 -1.19 3.35 26.94
CA LEU A 360 -0.10 3.81 26.08
C LEU A 360 1.30 3.37 26.57
N SER A 361 1.49 3.28 27.89
CA SER A 361 2.76 2.82 28.49
C SER A 361 3.18 1.42 28.03
N VAL A 362 2.23 0.53 27.72
CA VAL A 362 2.51 -0.81 27.17
C VAL A 362 3.02 -0.71 25.74
N LEU A 363 2.38 0.13 24.91
CA LEU A 363 2.83 0.38 23.53
C LEU A 363 4.24 0.98 23.51
N LEU A 364 4.54 1.92 24.41
CA LEU A 364 5.88 2.52 24.52
C LEU A 364 6.94 1.51 24.97
N ASP A 365 6.55 0.50 25.75
CA ASP A 365 7.44 -0.60 26.12
C ASP A 365 7.75 -1.51 24.91
N GLU A 366 6.76 -1.85 24.08
CA GLU A 366 6.96 -2.56 22.81
C GLU A 366 7.84 -1.76 21.83
N VAL A 367 7.67 -0.43 21.77
CA VAL A 367 8.55 0.46 20.99
C VAL A 367 10.00 0.36 21.48
N ARG A 368 10.22 0.36 22.80
CA ARG A 368 11.55 0.21 23.40
C ARG A 368 12.17 -1.15 23.03
N LEU A 369 11.40 -2.24 23.11
CA LEU A 369 11.85 -3.58 22.73
C LEU A 369 12.20 -3.67 21.23
N THR A 370 11.37 -3.07 20.37
CA THR A 370 11.64 -2.98 18.93
C THR A 370 12.95 -2.27 18.65
N ARG A 371 13.18 -1.12 19.29
CA ARG A 371 14.44 -0.35 19.17
C ARG A 371 15.64 -1.17 19.63
N GLN A 372 15.50 -1.99 20.67
CA GLN A 372 16.55 -2.89 21.14
C GLN A 372 16.91 -3.93 20.07
N HIS A 373 15.93 -4.65 19.50
CA HIS A 373 16.18 -5.62 18.44
C HIS A 373 16.85 -4.99 17.20
N ARG A 374 16.41 -3.78 16.81
CA ARG A 374 17.02 -3.01 15.70
C ARG A 374 18.47 -2.62 15.98
N ALA A 375 18.81 -2.32 17.23
CA ALA A 375 20.17 -1.93 17.63
C ALA A 375 21.12 -3.14 17.68
N GLU A 376 20.67 -4.26 18.28
CA GLU A 376 21.46 -5.50 18.43
C GLU A 376 21.91 -6.06 17.08
N ARG A 377 21.05 -6.00 16.06
CA ARG A 377 21.41 -6.48 14.72
C ARG A 377 22.42 -5.59 14.02
N CYS A 378 22.38 -4.29 14.29
CA CYS A 378 23.37 -3.36 13.78
C CYS A 378 24.77 -3.64 14.34
N ALA A 379 24.87 -3.96 15.64
CA ALA A 379 26.12 -4.35 16.27
C ALA A 379 26.64 -5.66 15.69
N SER A 380 25.76 -6.66 15.51
CA SER A 380 26.12 -7.95 14.92
C SER A 380 26.65 -7.84 13.48
N ALA A 381 26.04 -6.99 12.66
CA ALA A 381 26.47 -6.76 11.28
C ALA A 381 27.84 -6.04 11.20
N ALA A 382 28.10 -5.10 12.12
CA ALA A 382 29.40 -4.41 12.19
C ALA A 382 30.54 -5.37 12.58
N THR A 383 30.32 -6.25 13.56
CA THR A 383 31.32 -7.23 14.00
C THR A 383 31.65 -8.26 12.91
N LEU A 384 30.67 -8.67 12.10
CA LEU A 384 30.91 -9.58 10.96
C LEU A 384 31.70 -8.92 9.81
N ALA A 385 31.53 -7.61 9.60
CA ALA A 385 32.28 -6.87 8.59
C ALA A 385 33.74 -6.65 8.99
N GLU A 386 34.04 -6.48 10.28
CA GLU A 386 35.40 -6.34 10.80
C GLU A 386 36.18 -7.67 10.76
N GLY A 387 35.50 -8.82 10.91
CA GLY A 387 36.13 -10.15 10.88
C GLY A 387 36.52 -10.69 9.49
N HIS A 388 36.12 -10.03 8.40
CA HIS A 388 36.47 -10.42 7.02
C HIS A 388 37.64 -9.59 6.44
N GLY A 389 38.24 -8.68 7.23
CA GLY A 389 39.30 -7.77 6.78
C GLY A 389 40.73 -8.30 6.90
N ASP A 390 40.98 -9.40 7.63
CA ASP A 390 42.33 -9.78 8.08
C ASP A 390 42.95 -11.04 7.43
N ASP A 391 42.26 -11.72 6.50
CA ASP A 391 42.76 -12.97 5.88
C ASP A 391 43.28 -12.82 4.44
N VAL A 392 44.03 -11.73 4.16
CA VAL A 392 44.92 -11.67 2.97
C VAL A 392 46.26 -11.04 3.34
N ALA A 393 47.07 -11.77 4.12
CA ALA A 393 48.53 -11.65 4.10
C ALA A 393 49.18 -12.83 4.84
N THR A 394 49.50 -13.92 4.13
CA THR A 394 50.83 -14.54 4.17
C THR A 394 51.02 -15.46 2.96
#